data_AF-A0A7S3F986-F1
#
_entry.id   AF-A0A7S3F986-F1
#
_cell.length_a   1.000
_cell.length_b   1.000
_cell.length_c   1.000
_cell.angle_alpha   90.00
_cell.angle_beta   90.00
_cell.angle_gamma   90.00
#
_symmetry.space_group_name_H-M   'P 1'
#
loop_
_entity.id
_entity.type
_entity.pdbx_description
1 polymer ?
#
loop_
_entity_poly.entity_id
_entity_poly.type
_entity_poly.pdbx_seq_one_letter_code
_entity_poly.pdbx_strand_id
1 'polypeptide(L)'
;MSRAQWDAVQAVKRIAAEKQIPGVHGMLLELFTVDESYFTAVEVVAGNQLFQVVVDNDDIAAKLMTELQKANAGRVTFMPLNRIKPGSDPSYPDTKAEREVSTPIMKKMKFDPKFQPAIAQVFRKCLVTKDLEIGS
;
A
#
# COMPACT_ATOMS: atom_id res chain seq x y z
N MET A 1 -6.63 -12.79 4.60
CA MET A 1 -5.31 -12.82 5.26
C MET A 1 -5.16 -14.12 6.03
N SER A 2 -4.05 -14.85 5.92
CA SER A 2 -3.84 -16.06 6.72
C SER A 2 -3.38 -15.70 8.14
N ARG A 3 -3.67 -16.57 9.11
CA ARG A 3 -3.22 -16.39 10.51
C ARG A 3 -1.69 -16.26 10.60
N ALA A 4 -0.97 -17.09 9.87
CA ALA A 4 0.49 -17.04 9.80
C ALA A 4 1.03 -15.70 9.28
N GLN A 5 0.35 -15.07 8.31
CA GLN A 5 0.74 -13.76 7.81
C GLN A 5 0.49 -12.65 8.83
N TRP A 6 -0.63 -12.74 9.57
CA TRP A 6 -0.92 -11.79 10.65
C TRP A 6 0.11 -11.90 11.78
N ASP A 7 0.42 -13.12 12.21
CA ASP A 7 1.44 -13.39 13.23
C ASP A 7 2.81 -12.82 12.81
N ALA A 8 3.17 -12.98 11.52
CA ALA A 8 4.42 -12.47 10.98
C ALA A 8 4.49 -10.92 11.00
N VAL A 9 3.40 -10.24 10.65
CA VAL A 9 3.34 -8.77 10.72
C VAL A 9 3.43 -8.28 12.18
N GLN A 10 2.76 -8.97 13.12
CA GLN A 10 2.88 -8.63 14.54
C GLN A 10 4.30 -8.85 15.07
N ALA A 11 4.98 -9.90 14.61
CA ALA A 11 6.37 -10.14 14.94
C ALA A 11 7.28 -9.01 14.45
N VAL A 12 7.03 -8.43 13.27
CA VAL A 12 7.76 -7.23 12.80
C VAL A 12 7.58 -6.07 13.76
N LYS A 13 6.33 -5.75 14.14
CA LYS A 13 6.05 -4.64 15.07
C LYS A 13 6.76 -4.86 16.42
N ARG A 14 6.74 -6.09 16.94
CA ARG A 14 7.42 -6.47 18.18
C ARG A 14 8.95 -6.31 18.05
N ILE A 15 9.57 -6.88 17.03
CA ILE A 15 11.02 -6.84 16.81
C ILE A 15 11.49 -5.39 16.61
N ALA A 16 10.73 -4.58 15.85
CA ALA A 16 11.03 -3.18 15.63
C ALA A 16 11.03 -2.39 16.95
N ALA A 17 10.06 -2.65 17.84
CA ALA A 17 10.00 -2.05 19.16
C ALA A 17 11.15 -2.52 20.08
N GLU A 18 11.39 -3.83 20.16
CA GLU A 18 12.44 -4.43 21.00
C GLU A 18 13.85 -3.94 20.62
N LYS A 19 14.12 -3.79 19.32
CA LYS A 19 15.43 -3.35 18.81
C LYS A 19 15.49 -1.85 18.53
N GLN A 20 14.44 -1.10 18.88
CA GLN A 20 14.34 0.34 18.66
C GLN A 20 14.67 0.74 17.22
N ILE A 21 14.17 -0.02 16.24
CA ILE A 21 14.37 0.25 14.81
C ILE A 21 13.31 1.29 14.37
N PRO A 22 13.69 2.56 14.14
CA PRO A 22 12.74 3.57 13.69
C PRO A 22 12.38 3.34 12.22
N GLY A 23 11.30 4.00 11.78
CA GLY A 23 10.93 4.05 10.36
C GLY A 23 10.09 2.87 9.87
N VAL A 24 9.39 2.17 10.77
CA VAL A 24 8.34 1.20 10.45
C VAL A 24 6.98 1.85 10.67
N HIS A 25 6.16 1.94 9.61
CA HIS A 25 4.88 2.67 9.66
C HIS A 25 3.66 1.76 9.85
N GLY A 26 3.79 0.47 9.53
CA GLY A 26 2.69 -0.49 9.62
C GLY A 26 2.29 -1.03 8.24
N MET A 27 1.17 -1.74 8.18
CA MET A 27 0.65 -2.27 6.91
C MET A 27 0.09 -1.14 6.05
N LEU A 28 0.18 -1.25 4.73
CA LEU A 28 -0.41 -0.26 3.82
C LEU A 28 -1.90 -0.01 4.13
N LEU A 29 -2.66 -1.04 4.47
CA LEU A 29 -4.07 -0.95 4.88
C LEU A 29 -4.30 -0.01 6.07
N GLU A 30 -3.33 0.12 6.98
CA GLU A 30 -3.43 0.98 8.17
C GLU A 30 -3.10 2.46 7.84
N LEU A 31 -2.58 2.74 6.64
CA LEU A 31 -2.02 4.06 6.27
C LEU A 31 -2.94 4.92 5.41
N PHE A 32 -4.11 4.40 5.03
CA PHE A 32 -5.11 5.17 4.30
C PHE A 32 -6.53 4.79 4.75
N THR A 33 -7.47 5.68 4.50
CA THR A 33 -8.90 5.44 4.65
C THR A 33 -9.62 5.80 3.35
N VAL A 34 -10.74 5.15 3.07
CA VAL A 34 -11.55 5.37 1.87
C VAL A 34 -13.01 5.18 2.25
N ASP A 35 -13.94 5.72 1.46
CA ASP A 35 -15.36 5.44 1.63
C ASP A 35 -15.67 3.96 1.42
N GLU A 36 -16.61 3.41 2.20
CA GLU A 36 -17.04 2.01 2.11
C GLU A 36 -17.50 1.64 0.70
N SER A 37 -18.06 2.60 -0.05
CA SER A 37 -18.46 2.39 -1.45
C SER A 37 -17.32 1.94 -2.36
N TYR A 38 -16.07 2.17 -1.96
CA TYR A 38 -14.87 1.81 -2.73
C TYR A 38 -14.10 0.64 -2.12
N PHE A 39 -14.55 0.02 -1.01
CA PHE A 39 -13.82 -1.06 -0.34
C PHE A 39 -13.54 -2.24 -1.27
N THR A 40 -14.55 -2.69 -2.02
CA THR A 40 -14.38 -3.79 -2.97
C THR A 40 -13.36 -3.42 -4.06
N ALA A 41 -13.42 -2.21 -4.61
CA ALA A 41 -12.48 -1.77 -5.63
C ALA A 41 -11.04 -1.71 -5.07
N VAL A 42 -10.86 -1.19 -3.86
CA VAL A 42 -9.58 -1.14 -3.17
C VAL A 42 -9.04 -2.55 -2.91
N GLU A 43 -9.88 -3.45 -2.39
CA GLU A 43 -9.49 -4.83 -2.08
C GLU A 43 -9.07 -5.59 -3.34
N VAL A 44 -9.86 -5.49 -4.42
CA VAL A 44 -9.58 -6.16 -5.69
C VAL A 44 -8.28 -5.64 -6.33
N VAL A 45 -8.07 -4.32 -6.31
CA VAL A 45 -6.90 -3.68 -6.94
C VAL A 45 -5.63 -3.94 -6.14
N ALA A 46 -5.69 -3.77 -4.82
CA ALA A 46 -4.51 -3.87 -3.98
C ALA A 46 -4.18 -5.31 -3.58
N GLY A 47 -5.20 -6.15 -3.37
CA GLY A 47 -5.03 -7.55 -2.97
C GLY A 47 -4.03 -7.72 -1.84
N ASN A 48 -3.01 -8.57 -2.06
CA ASN A 48 -1.97 -8.83 -1.06
C ASN A 48 -1.07 -7.62 -0.76
N GLN A 49 -1.07 -6.56 -1.58
CA GLN A 49 -0.29 -5.35 -1.33
C GLN A 49 -0.78 -4.58 -0.10
N LEU A 50 -2.06 -4.73 0.28
CA LEU A 50 -2.64 -4.12 1.49
C LEU A 50 -1.90 -4.53 2.77
N PHE A 51 -1.36 -5.75 2.79
CA PHE A 51 -0.69 -6.33 3.95
C PHE A 51 0.83 -6.13 3.94
N GLN A 52 1.37 -5.36 2.97
CA GLN A 52 2.80 -5.05 2.94
C GLN A 52 3.12 -4.01 4.01
N VAL A 53 4.24 -4.22 4.72
CA VAL A 53 4.69 -3.30 5.76
C VAL A 53 5.50 -2.17 5.15
N VAL A 54 5.01 -0.93 5.28
CA VAL A 54 5.68 0.27 4.78
C VAL A 54 6.80 0.68 5.73
N VAL A 55 7.98 0.92 5.16
CA VAL A 55 9.18 1.35 5.89
C VAL A 55 9.85 2.52 5.19
N ASP A 56 10.62 3.33 5.92
CA ASP A 56 11.29 4.51 5.33
C ASP A 56 12.33 4.12 4.27
N ASN A 57 13.13 3.07 4.52
CA ASN A 57 14.19 2.65 3.62
C ASN A 57 14.34 1.12 3.52
N ASP A 58 15.04 0.67 2.47
CA ASP A 58 15.36 -0.73 2.22
C ASP A 58 16.35 -1.33 3.23
N ASP A 59 17.22 -0.52 3.83
CA ASP A 59 18.09 -0.98 4.92
C ASP A 59 17.31 -1.44 6.15
N ILE A 60 16.24 -0.72 6.52
CA ILE A 60 15.31 -1.08 7.59
C ILE A 60 14.59 -2.37 7.21
N ALA A 61 14.12 -2.49 5.96
CA ALA A 61 13.48 -3.72 5.48
C ALA A 61 14.44 -4.93 5.60
N ALA A 62 15.70 -4.79 5.18
CA ALA A 62 16.70 -5.85 5.22
C ALA A 62 17.05 -6.26 6.66
N LYS A 63 17.19 -5.28 7.56
CA LYS A 63 17.40 -5.53 9.00
C LYS A 63 16.23 -6.31 9.60
N LEU A 64 15.00 -5.85 9.38
CA LEU A 64 13.80 -6.53 9.89
C LEU A 64 13.63 -7.93 9.31
N MET A 65 13.93 -8.11 8.03
CA MET A 65 13.88 -9.42 7.38
C MET A 65 14.88 -10.40 8.01
N THR A 66 16.10 -9.94 8.31
CA THR A 66 17.12 -10.75 8.99
C THR A 66 16.68 -11.15 10.40
N GLU A 67 16.10 -10.21 11.16
CA GLU A 67 15.64 -10.48 12.52
C GLU A 67 14.39 -11.37 12.54
N LEU A 68 13.45 -11.20 11.60
CA LEU A 68 12.32 -12.11 11.39
C LEU A 68 12.79 -13.54 11.10
N GLN A 69 13.79 -13.69 10.23
CA GLN A 69 14.34 -14.99 9.88
C GLN A 69 15.01 -15.66 11.08
N LYS A 70 15.77 -14.92 11.89
CA LYS A 70 16.34 -15.42 13.15
C LYS A 70 15.26 -15.87 14.13
N ALA A 71 14.13 -15.16 14.17
CA ALA A 71 13.00 -15.48 15.03
C ALA A 71 12.08 -16.59 14.48
N ASN A 72 12.33 -17.11 13.26
CA ASN A 72 11.44 -18.01 12.54
C ASN A 72 9.97 -17.54 12.52
N ALA A 73 9.76 -16.21 12.48
CA ALA A 73 8.46 -15.59 12.71
C ALA A 73 7.60 -15.49 11.44
N GLY A 74 7.94 -16.22 10.38
CA GLY A 74 7.23 -16.24 9.11
C GLY A 74 7.77 -15.27 8.07
N ARG A 75 6.96 -15.01 7.03
CA ARG A 75 7.33 -14.21 5.86
C ARG A 75 6.50 -12.94 5.79
N VAL A 76 7.16 -11.80 5.70
CA VAL A 76 6.54 -10.48 5.52
C VAL A 76 7.14 -9.83 4.28
N THR A 77 6.30 -9.12 3.54
CA THR A 77 6.73 -8.29 2.41
C THR A 77 6.79 -6.84 2.85
N PHE A 78 7.91 -6.18 2.57
CA PHE A 78 8.14 -4.77 2.92
C PHE A 78 8.00 -3.87 1.70
N MET A 79 7.54 -2.64 1.93
CA MET A 79 7.43 -1.59 0.93
C MET A 79 8.29 -0.39 1.37
N PRO A 80 9.55 -0.31 0.90
CA PRO A 80 10.47 0.75 1.28
C PRO A 80 10.21 2.04 0.48
N LEU A 81 9.83 3.12 1.18
CA LEU A 81 9.46 4.41 0.60
C LEU A 81 10.58 5.00 -0.27
N ASN A 82 11.85 4.85 0.13
CA ASN A 82 12.99 5.37 -0.62
C ASN A 82 13.20 4.71 -2.01
N ARG A 83 12.73 3.48 -2.23
CA ARG A 83 12.85 2.79 -3.52
C ARG A 83 11.65 2.99 -4.42
N ILE A 84 10.57 3.57 -3.91
CA ILE A 84 9.41 3.89 -4.71
C ILE A 84 9.77 5.09 -5.57
N LYS A 85 10.08 4.83 -6.83
CA LYS A 85 10.33 5.90 -7.78
C LYS A 85 9.06 6.75 -7.89
N PRO A 86 9.15 8.09 -7.85
CA PRO A 86 8.07 8.95 -8.30
C PRO A 86 7.89 8.65 -9.78
N GLY A 87 6.97 7.73 -10.07
CA GLY A 87 6.57 7.47 -11.43
C GLY A 87 5.86 8.70 -11.97
N SER A 88 6.03 8.96 -13.27
CA SER A 88 5.67 10.18 -13.98
C SER A 88 4.22 10.71 -13.90
N ASP A 89 3.35 10.40 -12.95
CA ASP A 89 1.88 10.46 -13.12
C ASP A 89 1.43 9.72 -14.41
N PRO A 90 0.45 8.82 -14.35
CA PRO A 90 -0.09 8.31 -15.61
C PRO A 90 -0.72 9.51 -16.33
N SER A 91 -0.58 9.58 -17.65
CA SER A 91 -1.39 10.50 -18.45
C SER A 91 -2.85 10.10 -18.23
N TYR A 92 -3.50 10.73 -17.27
CA TYR A 92 -4.92 10.56 -17.07
C TYR A 92 -5.61 11.15 -18.30
N PRO A 93 -6.60 10.46 -18.87
CA PRO A 93 -7.40 11.06 -19.92
C PRO A 93 -8.04 12.35 -19.37
N ASP A 94 -7.66 13.49 -19.96
CA ASP A 94 -7.95 14.80 -19.38
C ASP A 94 -9.12 15.53 -20.05
N THR A 95 -9.85 14.83 -20.93
CA THR A 95 -11.04 15.39 -21.57
C THR A 95 -12.17 15.52 -20.54
N LYS A 96 -12.99 16.57 -20.66
CA LYS A 96 -14.17 16.77 -19.80
C LYS A 96 -15.11 15.56 -19.81
N ALA A 97 -15.26 14.91 -20.98
CA ALA A 97 -16.11 13.73 -21.15
C ALA A 97 -15.61 12.51 -20.35
N GLU A 98 -14.30 12.29 -20.27
CA GLU A 98 -13.74 11.11 -19.59
C GLU A 98 -13.62 11.30 -18.06
N ARG A 99 -13.52 12.56 -17.61
CA ARG A 99 -13.60 12.92 -16.17
C ARG A 99 -15.01 12.72 -15.58
N GLU A 100 -16.05 12.78 -16.41
CA GLU A 100 -17.43 12.45 -15.99
C GLU A 100 -17.64 10.94 -15.83
N VAL A 101 -16.88 10.14 -16.58
CA VAL A 101 -16.97 8.68 -16.63
C VAL A 101 -16.04 8.02 -15.60
N SER A 102 -14.81 8.52 -15.42
CA SER A 102 -13.81 7.85 -14.58
C SER A 102 -13.05 8.80 -13.64
N THR A 103 -12.84 8.38 -12.39
CA THR A 103 -12.09 9.15 -11.38
C THR A 103 -10.97 8.29 -10.76
N PRO A 104 -9.74 8.81 -10.62
CA PRO A 104 -8.67 8.09 -9.91
C PRO A 104 -9.06 7.79 -8.47
N ILE A 105 -8.91 6.53 -8.05
CA ILE A 105 -9.30 6.12 -6.69
C ILE A 105 -8.50 6.85 -5.61
N MET A 106 -7.26 7.25 -5.91
CA MET A 106 -6.41 8.03 -5.01
C MET A 106 -7.05 9.36 -4.59
N LYS A 107 -7.89 9.97 -5.43
CA LYS A 107 -8.62 11.22 -5.08
C LYS A 107 -9.75 10.99 -4.06
N LYS A 108 -10.16 9.73 -3.86
CA LYS A 108 -11.20 9.32 -2.92
C LYS A 108 -10.62 8.75 -1.62
N MET A 109 -9.30 8.61 -1.53
CA MET A 109 -8.58 8.13 -0.36
C MET A 109 -8.07 9.30 0.49
N LYS A 110 -8.03 9.09 1.81
CA LYS A 110 -7.39 10.00 2.77
C LYS A 110 -6.18 9.31 3.38
N PHE A 111 -5.03 9.97 3.34
CA PHE A 111 -3.75 9.44 3.82
C PHE A 111 -2.77 10.58 4.08
N ASP A 112 -1.70 10.30 4.82
CA ASP A 112 -0.60 11.25 5.02
C ASP A 112 0.22 11.38 3.72
N PRO A 113 0.52 12.61 3.23
CA PRO A 113 1.37 12.83 2.05
C PRO A 113 2.70 12.07 2.07
N LYS A 114 3.26 11.78 3.25
CA LYS A 114 4.45 10.92 3.41
C LYS A 114 4.28 9.55 2.77
N PHE A 115 3.07 8.99 2.79
CA PHE A 115 2.74 7.67 2.23
C PHE A 115 2.20 7.74 0.79
N GLN A 116 2.15 8.93 0.19
CA GLN A 116 1.76 9.10 -1.21
C GLN A 116 2.53 8.16 -2.16
N PRO A 117 3.85 7.94 -2.02
CA PRO A 117 4.56 7.02 -2.91
C PRO A 117 4.03 5.58 -2.78
N ALA A 118 3.81 5.10 -1.55
CA ALA A 118 3.29 3.76 -1.28
C ALA A 118 1.89 3.55 -1.87
N ILE A 119 1.01 4.53 -1.70
CA ILE A 119 -0.36 4.49 -2.21
C ILE A 119 -0.36 4.61 -3.74
N ALA A 120 0.47 5.49 -4.31
CA ALA A 120 0.63 5.60 -5.75
C ALA A 120 1.15 4.29 -6.36
N GLN A 121 2.08 3.59 -5.72
CA GLN A 121 2.59 2.32 -6.24
C GLN A 121 1.48 1.29 -6.49
N VAL A 122 0.44 1.28 -5.64
CA VAL A 122 -0.68 0.33 -5.73
C VAL A 122 -1.81 0.88 -6.59
N PHE A 123 -2.20 2.14 -6.38
CA PHE A 123 -3.43 2.70 -6.92
C PHE A 123 -3.24 3.64 -8.10
N ARG A 124 -2.01 3.92 -8.55
CA ARG A 124 -1.73 4.89 -9.62
C ARG A 124 -2.50 4.60 -10.92
N LYS A 125 -2.69 3.33 -11.26
CA LYS A 125 -3.41 2.91 -12.48
C LYS A 125 -4.90 2.60 -12.25
N CYS A 126 -5.43 2.83 -11.05
CA CYS A 126 -6.80 2.50 -10.71
C CYS A 126 -7.74 3.69 -10.96
N LEU A 127 -8.67 3.49 -11.89
CA LEU A 127 -9.76 4.39 -12.20
C LEU A 127 -11.08 3.74 -11.78
N VAL A 128 -11.94 4.50 -11.13
CA VAL A 128 -13.30 4.08 -10.77
C VAL A 128 -14.28 4.74 -11.73
N THR A 129 -15.10 3.93 -12.41
CA THR A 129 -16.19 4.37 -13.29
C THR A 129 -17.56 4.13 -12.63
N LYS A 130 -18.56 4.89 -13.05
CA LYS A 130 -19.95 4.75 -12.58
C LYS A 130 -20.70 3.61 -13.28
N ASP A 131 -20.32 3.27 -14.52
CA ASP A 131 -21.00 2.26 -15.33
C ASP A 131 -20.00 1.35 -16.07
N LEU A 132 -20.34 0.07 -16.18
CA LEU A 132 -19.52 -1.00 -16.77
C LEU A 132 -19.55 -0.98 -18.32
N GLU A 133 -20.41 -0.16 -18.94
CA GLU A 133 -20.60 -0.15 -20.41
C GLU A 133 -19.44 0.45 -21.20
N ILE A 134 -18.41 0.97 -20.55
CA ILE A 134 -17.29 1.66 -21.20
C ILE A 134 -15.99 1.00 -20.78
N GLY A 135 -15.63 -0.11 -21.44
CA GLY A 135 -14.40 -0.83 -21.14
C GLY A 135 -14.13 -2.02 -22.06
N SER A 136 -13.94 -1.75 -23.36
CA SER A 136 -13.24 -2.66 -24.29
C SER A 136 -12.01 -1.95 -24.87
#